data_AF-Q8R1J9-F1
#
_entry.id   AF-Q8R1J9-F1
#
_cell.length_a   1.000
_cell.length_b   1.000
_cell.length_c   1.000
_cell.angle_alpha   90.00
_cell.angle_beta   90.00
_cell.angle_gamma   90.00
#
_symmetry.space_group_name_H-M   'P 1'
#
loop_
_entity.id
_entity.type
_entity.pdbx_description
1 polymer ?
#
loop_
_entity_poly.entity_id
_entity_poly.type
_entity_poly.pdbx_seq_one_letter_code
_entity_poly.pdbx_strand_id
1 'polypeptide(L)'
;MAVARHGYRPWGSILGLLGLALAAAAAWDVASLRCTFGSFCECDFWPDLPGLECDLAQHLAGQHLAKALVVKSLKAFVQDPAPSKPLVLSLHGWTGTGKSYVSSLLAQHLFRDGLRSPHVHHFSPIIHFPHPSRTEQYKKELKSWVQGNLTACGRSLFLFDEMDKLPPGLMEVLQPFLGPSWVVYGTNYRKAIFIFISNAGGEQINQVALEAWRSHRDREEISLQEVEPVISRAVMDNPQHGFWRSGIMEEHLLDAVVPFLPLQRHHVRHCVLNELAQLGLEPSEEVVQAVLDSTTYFPEVEQLFSSNGCKTVASRLTFFL
;
A
#
# COMPACT_ATOMS: atom_id res chain seq x y z
N MET A 1 -65.67 -21.56 -67.05
CA MET A 1 -65.43 -20.10 -67.05
C MET A 1 -65.30 -19.62 -65.62
N ALA A 2 -64.07 -19.44 -65.14
CA ALA A 2 -63.70 -18.55 -64.03
C ALA A 2 -62.16 -18.49 -64.04
N VAL A 3 -61.63 -17.35 -64.49
CA VAL A 3 -60.20 -17.09 -64.71
C VAL A 3 -59.65 -16.31 -63.52
N ALA A 4 -58.48 -16.75 -63.05
CA ALA A 4 -57.39 -16.05 -62.36
C ALA A 4 -57.71 -15.09 -61.19
N ARG A 5 -57.16 -15.40 -60.00
CA ARG A 5 -56.43 -14.43 -59.17
C ARG A 5 -55.26 -15.11 -58.44
N HIS A 6 -54.04 -14.81 -58.87
CA HIS A 6 -52.81 -15.05 -58.11
C HIS A 6 -52.77 -14.08 -56.93
N GLY A 7 -52.75 -14.60 -55.70
CA GLY A 7 -52.47 -13.87 -54.47
C GLY A 7 -51.06 -14.17 -53.98
N TYR A 8 -50.24 -13.12 -53.89
CA TYR A 8 -48.82 -13.13 -53.49
C TYR A 8 -48.60 -13.67 -52.06
N ARG A 9 -47.59 -14.53 -51.90
CA ARG A 9 -47.06 -15.00 -50.62
C ARG A 9 -46.09 -13.95 -50.06
N PRO A 10 -46.22 -13.47 -48.81
CA PRO A 10 -45.27 -12.56 -48.21
C PRO A 10 -44.14 -13.39 -47.57
N TRP A 11 -42.94 -13.36 -48.16
CA TRP A 11 -41.72 -13.81 -47.49
C TRP A 11 -41.20 -12.65 -46.63
N GLY A 12 -41.78 -12.51 -45.43
CA GLY A 12 -41.24 -11.67 -44.37
C GLY A 12 -40.02 -12.37 -43.77
N SER A 13 -38.85 -12.01 -44.28
CA SER A 13 -37.56 -12.57 -43.92
C SER A 13 -37.25 -12.44 -42.43
N ILE A 14 -36.86 -13.56 -41.83
CA ILE A 14 -36.44 -13.80 -40.43
C ILE A 14 -35.09 -13.09 -40.09
N LEU A 15 -34.74 -12.03 -40.82
CA LEU A 15 -33.46 -11.33 -40.69
C LEU A 15 -33.37 -10.38 -39.48
N GLY A 16 -34.41 -10.28 -38.65
CA GLY A 16 -34.44 -9.36 -37.49
C GLY A 16 -33.72 -9.85 -36.23
N LEU A 17 -33.40 -11.15 -36.09
CA LEU A 17 -32.91 -11.68 -34.81
C LEU A 17 -31.38 -11.86 -34.71
N LEU A 18 -30.64 -11.69 -35.80
CA LEU A 18 -29.17 -11.77 -35.78
C LEU A 18 -28.49 -10.43 -35.46
N GLY A 19 -29.22 -9.31 -35.49
CA GLY A 19 -28.66 -7.98 -35.24
C GLY A 19 -28.30 -7.69 -33.78
N LEU A 20 -28.88 -8.40 -32.82
CA LEU A 20 -28.68 -8.10 -31.39
C LEU A 20 -27.61 -8.97 -30.70
N ALA A 21 -27.22 -10.10 -31.30
CA ALA A 21 -26.16 -10.94 -30.73
C ALA A 21 -24.75 -10.38 -30.97
N LEU A 22 -24.54 -9.56 -32.02
CA LEU A 22 -23.23 -9.01 -32.33
C LEU A 22 -22.86 -7.79 -31.48
N ALA A 23 -23.83 -7.10 -30.87
CA ALA A 23 -23.52 -5.99 -29.96
C ALA A 23 -23.00 -6.49 -28.59
N ALA A 24 -23.45 -7.66 -28.14
CA ALA A 24 -22.96 -8.25 -26.88
C ALA A 24 -21.51 -8.75 -26.98
N ALA A 25 -21.04 -9.09 -28.18
CA ALA A 25 -19.65 -9.49 -28.42
C ALA A 25 -18.70 -8.30 -28.68
N ALA A 26 -19.22 -7.08 -28.90
CA ALA A 26 -18.39 -5.92 -29.22
C ALA A 26 -17.96 -5.12 -27.97
N ALA A 27 -18.54 -5.39 -26.80
CA ALA A 27 -18.10 -4.81 -25.53
C ALA A 27 -17.02 -5.66 -24.82
N TRP A 28 -16.34 -6.54 -25.57
CA TRP A 28 -15.10 -7.15 -25.11
C TRP A 28 -14.08 -6.02 -25.01
N ASP A 29 -13.96 -5.51 -23.79
CA ASP A 29 -13.09 -4.42 -23.35
C ASP A 29 -11.79 -4.44 -24.18
N VAL A 30 -11.61 -3.44 -25.05
CA VAL A 30 -10.51 -3.35 -26.02
C VAL A 30 -9.14 -3.47 -25.32
N ALA A 31 -9.09 -3.20 -24.00
CA ALA A 31 -7.94 -3.45 -23.15
C ALA A 31 -7.59 -4.94 -23.00
N SER A 32 -8.58 -5.84 -22.88
CA SER A 32 -8.33 -7.29 -22.78
C SER A 32 -7.68 -7.85 -24.06
N LEU A 33 -8.09 -7.36 -25.24
CA LEU A 33 -7.51 -7.73 -26.53
C LEU A 33 -6.08 -7.21 -26.71
N ARG A 34 -5.69 -6.12 -26.04
CA ARG A 34 -4.30 -5.64 -26.05
C ARG A 34 -3.35 -6.59 -25.30
N CYS A 35 -3.83 -7.34 -24.31
CA CYS A 35 -3.01 -8.35 -23.63
C CYS A 35 -2.68 -9.53 -24.55
N THR A 36 -3.57 -9.91 -25.49
CA THR A 36 -3.35 -11.09 -26.34
C THR A 36 -2.27 -10.87 -27.40
N PHE A 37 -1.97 -9.62 -27.77
CA PHE A 37 -1.01 -9.30 -28.84
C PHE A 37 0.29 -8.64 -28.34
N GLY A 38 0.39 -8.31 -27.06
CA GLY A 38 1.59 -7.67 -26.49
C GLY A 38 1.94 -8.27 -25.15
N SER A 39 3.24 -8.44 -24.90
CA SER A 39 3.87 -8.93 -23.67
C SER A 39 3.64 -8.07 -22.41
N PHE A 40 2.50 -7.38 -22.29
CA PHE A 40 2.32 -6.24 -21.38
C PHE A 40 1.44 -6.49 -20.16
N CYS A 41 0.77 -7.64 -20.06
CA CYS A 41 -0.05 -7.93 -18.90
C CYS A 41 0.71 -8.90 -17.98
N GLU A 42 1.79 -8.41 -17.36
CA GLU A 42 2.46 -9.11 -16.26
C GLU A 42 1.51 -9.13 -15.07
N CYS A 43 0.55 -10.05 -15.09
CA CYS A 43 -0.33 -10.34 -13.96
C CYS A 43 -1.12 -9.11 -13.47
N ASP A 44 -1.89 -8.46 -14.36
CA ASP A 44 -2.65 -7.24 -14.10
C ASP A 44 -1.88 -6.01 -13.54
N PHE A 45 -0.56 -6.10 -13.47
CA PHE A 45 0.33 -4.99 -13.13
C PHE A 45 0.19 -3.85 -14.14
N TRP A 46 -0.28 -2.71 -13.66
CA TRP A 46 -0.60 -1.53 -14.45
C TRP A 46 -0.20 -0.28 -13.67
N PRO A 47 1.09 0.11 -13.73
CA PRO A 47 1.62 1.19 -12.90
C PRO A 47 1.16 2.57 -13.40
N ASP A 48 0.44 3.31 -12.57
CA ASP A 48 0.12 4.72 -12.73
C ASP A 48 0.94 5.55 -11.72
N LEU A 49 2.22 5.77 -12.04
CA LEU A 49 3.10 6.58 -11.20
C LEU A 49 2.67 8.06 -11.13
N PRO A 50 2.23 8.72 -12.22
CA PRO A 50 1.69 10.08 -12.14
C PRO A 50 0.45 10.18 -11.25
N GLY A 51 -0.49 9.23 -11.36
CA GLY A 51 -1.67 9.15 -10.50
C GLY A 51 -1.29 8.98 -9.03
N LEU A 52 -0.35 8.08 -8.74
CA LEU A 52 0.19 7.88 -7.39
C LEU A 52 0.83 9.16 -6.84
N GLU A 53 1.68 9.84 -7.61
CA GLU A 53 2.33 11.09 -7.19
C GLU A 53 1.29 12.18 -6.87
N CYS A 54 0.22 12.26 -7.67
CA CYS A 54 -0.89 13.17 -7.45
C CYS A 54 -1.65 12.85 -6.15
N ASP A 55 -2.06 11.60 -5.94
CA ASP A 55 -2.78 11.20 -4.74
C ASP A 55 -1.94 11.36 -3.47
N LEU A 56 -0.64 11.03 -3.52
CA LEU A 56 0.27 11.28 -2.41
C LEU A 56 0.46 12.80 -2.16
N ALA A 57 0.37 13.64 -3.19
CA ALA A 57 0.44 15.09 -3.00
C ALA A 57 -0.84 15.66 -2.38
N GLN A 58 -1.99 15.18 -2.81
CA GLN A 58 -3.29 15.72 -2.42
C GLN A 58 -3.79 15.15 -1.09
N HIS A 59 -3.50 13.88 -0.78
CA HIS A 59 -4.19 13.17 0.29
C HIS A 59 -3.29 12.68 1.43
N LEU A 60 -1.96 12.58 1.23
CA LEU A 60 -1.04 12.17 2.30
C LEU A 60 -0.60 13.36 3.15
N ALA A 61 -1.16 13.46 4.36
CA ALA A 61 -0.85 14.55 5.27
C ALA A 61 0.58 14.46 5.83
N GLY A 62 1.42 15.44 5.48
CA GLY A 62 2.68 15.74 6.18
C GLY A 62 3.83 14.78 5.98
N GLN A 63 3.70 13.69 5.23
CA GLN A 63 4.75 12.67 5.13
C GLN A 63 5.69 12.93 3.94
N HIS A 64 6.36 14.09 3.94
CA HIS A 64 7.24 14.52 2.85
C HIS A 64 8.42 13.56 2.62
N LEU A 65 9.09 13.09 3.68
CA LEU A 65 10.16 12.08 3.57
C LEU A 65 9.63 10.76 2.99
N ALA A 66 8.51 10.26 3.50
CA ALA A 66 7.92 9.01 3.03
C ALA A 66 7.52 9.11 1.55
N LYS A 67 6.84 10.19 1.17
CA LYS A 67 6.47 10.46 -0.23
C LYS A 67 7.69 10.46 -1.14
N ALA A 68 8.72 11.22 -0.78
CA ALA A 68 9.94 11.33 -1.59
C ALA A 68 10.63 9.97 -1.78
N LEU A 69 10.78 9.18 -0.71
CA LEU A 69 11.42 7.87 -0.76
C LEU A 69 10.60 6.85 -1.54
N VAL A 70 9.30 6.74 -1.25
CA VAL A 70 8.42 5.77 -1.90
C VAL A 70 8.36 6.04 -3.41
N VAL A 71 8.14 7.30 -3.82
CA VAL A 71 8.09 7.67 -5.24
C VAL A 71 9.43 7.39 -5.92
N LYS A 72 10.55 7.81 -5.31
CA LYS A 72 11.89 7.58 -5.87
C LYS A 72 12.17 6.09 -6.06
N SER A 73 11.97 5.28 -5.02
CA SER A 73 12.27 3.84 -5.06
C SER A 73 11.38 3.09 -6.04
N LEU A 74 10.08 3.41 -6.06
CA LEU A 74 9.15 2.77 -7.01
C LEU A 74 9.44 3.16 -8.45
N LYS A 75 9.71 4.44 -8.73
CA LYS A 75 10.01 4.89 -10.08
C LYS A 75 11.26 4.20 -10.63
N ALA A 76 12.32 4.15 -9.82
CA ALA A 76 13.55 3.43 -10.18
C ALA A 76 13.27 1.94 -10.47
N PHE A 77 12.48 1.28 -9.61
CA PHE A 77 12.17 -0.15 -9.75
C PHE A 77 11.23 -0.48 -10.92
N VAL A 78 10.21 0.34 -11.15
CA VAL A 78 9.22 0.11 -12.22
C VAL A 78 9.83 0.39 -13.60
N GLN A 79 10.75 1.36 -13.69
CA GLN A 79 11.43 1.70 -14.95
C GLN A 79 12.57 0.75 -15.31
N ASP A 80 13.06 -0.06 -14.36
CA ASP A 80 14.03 -1.12 -14.64
C ASP A 80 13.32 -2.35 -15.24
N PRO A 81 13.60 -2.72 -16.51
CA PRO A 81 12.99 -3.89 -17.12
C PRO A 81 13.50 -5.21 -16.52
N ALA A 82 14.66 -5.21 -15.87
CA ALA A 82 15.33 -6.39 -15.36
C ALA A 82 15.99 -6.12 -13.99
N PRO A 83 15.20 -5.77 -12.95
CA PRO A 83 15.73 -5.51 -11.62
C PRO A 83 16.53 -6.70 -11.12
N SER A 84 17.58 -6.47 -10.34
CA SER A 84 18.49 -7.51 -9.83
C SER A 84 17.89 -8.33 -8.68
N LYS A 85 16.98 -7.73 -7.92
CA LYS A 85 16.22 -8.32 -6.82
C LYS A 85 14.86 -7.61 -6.66
N PRO A 86 13.92 -8.14 -5.88
CA PRO A 86 12.67 -7.47 -5.54
C PRO A 86 12.88 -6.11 -4.88
N LEU A 87 11.88 -5.23 -5.00
CA LEU A 87 11.82 -4.01 -4.21
C LEU A 87 11.32 -4.34 -2.80
N VAL A 88 12.07 -3.94 -1.78
CA VAL A 88 11.75 -4.21 -0.37
C VAL A 88 11.73 -2.91 0.41
N LEU A 89 10.53 -2.48 0.81
CA LEU A 89 10.31 -1.26 1.59
C LEU A 89 9.89 -1.62 3.01
N SER A 90 10.43 -0.90 4.00
CA SER A 90 9.97 -1.01 5.39
C SER A 90 9.49 0.33 5.92
N LEU A 91 8.21 0.44 6.24
CA LEU A 91 7.53 1.67 6.65
C LEU A 91 7.43 1.71 8.18
N HIS A 92 7.96 2.76 8.79
CA HIS A 92 8.07 2.89 10.25
C HIS A 92 7.51 4.22 10.74
N GLY A 93 6.78 4.21 11.84
CA GLY A 93 6.24 5.42 12.45
C GLY A 93 5.12 5.15 13.42
N TRP A 94 4.68 6.17 14.15
CA TRP A 94 3.60 6.03 15.12
C TRP A 94 2.26 5.66 14.46
N THR A 95 1.27 5.26 15.26
CA THR A 95 -0.08 4.94 14.77
C THR A 95 -0.73 6.14 14.08
N GLY A 96 -1.51 5.89 13.03
CA GLY A 96 -2.30 6.92 12.33
C GLY A 96 -1.52 7.91 11.48
N THR A 97 -0.23 7.66 11.23
CA THR A 97 0.65 8.54 10.44
C THR A 97 0.55 8.34 8.93
N GLY A 98 -0.10 7.27 8.46
CA GLY A 98 -0.39 7.04 7.03
C GLY A 98 0.27 5.81 6.39
N LYS A 99 0.98 4.96 7.13
CA LYS A 99 1.70 3.80 6.56
C LYS A 99 0.80 2.84 5.74
N SER A 100 -0.30 2.39 6.33
CA SER A 100 -1.26 1.49 5.67
C SER A 100 -1.99 2.20 4.53
N TYR A 101 -2.24 3.52 4.68
CA TYR A 101 -2.86 4.35 3.63
C TYR A 101 -1.96 4.49 2.40
N VAL A 102 -0.66 4.74 2.58
CA VAL A 102 0.30 4.74 1.47
C VAL A 102 0.32 3.36 0.81
N SER A 103 0.37 2.28 1.59
CA SER A 103 0.40 0.91 1.05
C SER A 103 -0.86 0.57 0.24
N SER A 104 -2.03 1.07 0.64
CA SER A 104 -3.26 0.91 -0.15
C SER A 104 -3.24 1.71 -1.44
N LEU A 105 -2.74 2.95 -1.42
CA LEU A 105 -2.55 3.76 -2.63
C LEU A 105 -1.57 3.09 -3.60
N LEU A 106 -0.49 2.49 -3.07
CA LEU A 106 0.45 1.73 -3.89
C LEU A 106 -0.22 0.56 -4.59
N ALA A 107 -1.02 -0.24 -3.87
CA ALA A 107 -1.74 -1.33 -4.51
C ALA A 107 -2.69 -0.80 -5.62
N GLN A 108 -3.46 0.26 -5.33
CA GLN A 108 -4.42 0.86 -6.26
C GLN A 108 -3.77 1.41 -7.54
N HIS A 109 -2.58 2.00 -7.43
CA HIS A 109 -1.86 2.58 -8.57
C HIS A 109 -0.86 1.63 -9.23
N LEU A 110 -0.69 0.41 -8.71
CA LEU A 110 0.19 -0.59 -9.33
C LEU A 110 -0.56 -1.75 -9.98
N PHE A 111 -1.80 -2.03 -9.54
CA PHE A 111 -2.60 -3.17 -10.00
C PHE A 111 -4.03 -2.75 -10.30
N ARG A 112 -4.61 -3.25 -11.40
CA ARG A 112 -5.93 -2.86 -11.90
C ARG A 112 -7.04 -2.90 -10.84
N ASP A 113 -7.04 -3.94 -10.00
CA ASP A 113 -8.04 -4.15 -8.95
C ASP A 113 -7.56 -3.74 -7.54
N GLY A 114 -6.42 -3.07 -7.46
CA GLY A 114 -5.82 -2.60 -6.22
C GLY A 114 -5.61 -3.72 -5.21
N LEU A 115 -6.04 -3.50 -3.95
CA LEU A 115 -5.98 -4.51 -2.89
C LEU A 115 -6.80 -5.78 -3.17
N ARG A 116 -7.69 -5.78 -4.18
CA ARG A 116 -8.47 -6.95 -4.58
C ARG A 116 -7.81 -7.74 -5.71
N SER A 117 -6.70 -7.26 -6.27
CA SER A 117 -5.95 -8.02 -7.28
C SER A 117 -5.48 -9.35 -6.67
N PRO A 118 -5.58 -10.48 -7.40
CA PRO A 118 -5.05 -11.76 -6.94
C PRO A 118 -3.52 -11.76 -6.77
N HIS A 119 -2.83 -10.72 -7.27
CA HIS A 119 -1.38 -10.54 -7.17
C HIS A 119 -0.97 -9.59 -6.04
N VAL A 120 -1.94 -9.09 -5.27
CA VAL A 120 -1.70 -8.32 -4.04
C VAL A 120 -2.05 -9.19 -2.84
N HIS A 121 -1.05 -9.50 -2.02
CA HIS A 121 -1.18 -10.39 -0.87
C HIS A 121 -0.98 -9.61 0.42
N HIS A 122 -2.02 -9.54 1.26
CA HIS A 122 -1.98 -8.76 2.50
C HIS A 122 -2.03 -9.65 3.74
N PHE A 123 -1.00 -9.56 4.57
CA PHE A 123 -0.83 -10.34 5.79
C PHE A 123 -1.01 -9.46 7.03
N SER A 124 -2.06 -9.73 7.79
CA SER A 124 -2.27 -9.20 9.14
C SER A 124 -1.86 -10.24 10.21
N PRO A 125 -1.08 -9.86 11.24
CA PRO A 125 -0.66 -10.76 12.33
C PRO A 125 -1.83 -11.41 13.05
N ILE A 126 -2.88 -10.63 13.32
CA ILE A 126 -4.06 -11.08 14.08
C ILE A 126 -4.86 -12.11 13.30
N ILE A 127 -4.94 -11.97 11.97
CA ILE A 127 -5.75 -12.84 11.12
C ILE A 127 -4.97 -14.10 10.72
N HIS A 128 -3.73 -13.92 10.26
CA HIS A 128 -2.97 -15.00 9.63
C HIS A 128 -2.09 -15.76 10.62
N PHE A 129 -1.67 -15.12 11.72
CA PHE A 129 -0.71 -15.69 12.66
C PHE A 129 -1.17 -15.58 14.14
N PRO A 130 -2.43 -15.92 14.48
CA PRO A 130 -3.03 -15.61 15.80
C PRO A 130 -2.44 -16.39 16.99
N HIS A 131 -1.66 -17.44 16.74
CA HIS A 131 -1.20 -18.36 17.79
C HIS A 131 0.32 -18.51 17.75
N PRO A 132 1.07 -17.83 18.64
CA PRO A 132 2.54 -17.91 18.68
C PRO A 132 3.08 -19.33 18.81
N SER A 133 2.33 -20.24 19.44
CA SER A 133 2.69 -21.68 19.55
C SER A 133 2.72 -22.42 18.21
N ARG A 134 2.15 -21.86 17.14
CA ARG A 134 2.12 -22.45 15.79
C ARG A 134 3.11 -21.80 14.82
N THR A 135 4.07 -21.01 15.31
CA THR A 135 5.03 -20.28 14.47
C THR A 135 5.73 -21.16 13.44
N GLU A 136 6.16 -22.37 13.80
CA GLU A 136 6.80 -23.30 12.86
C GLU A 136 5.88 -23.82 11.75
N GLN A 137 4.57 -23.95 12.02
CA GLN A 137 3.58 -24.23 10.99
C GLN A 137 3.38 -23.02 10.09
N TYR A 138 3.23 -21.83 10.67
CA TYR A 138 3.07 -20.58 9.92
C TYR A 138 4.26 -20.29 9.02
N LYS A 139 5.50 -20.61 9.44
CA LYS A 139 6.69 -20.53 8.58
C LYS A 139 6.50 -21.37 7.30
N LYS A 140 6.06 -22.62 7.43
CA LYS A 140 5.87 -23.52 6.28
C LYS A 140 4.77 -23.03 5.34
N GLU A 141 3.64 -22.60 5.91
CA GLU A 141 2.50 -22.07 5.17
C GLU A 141 2.87 -20.78 4.43
N LEU A 142 3.52 -19.84 5.12
CA LEU A 142 3.98 -18.59 4.53
C LEU A 142 5.00 -18.82 3.41
N LYS A 143 5.96 -19.72 3.62
CA LYS A 143 6.92 -20.11 2.57
C LYS A 143 6.22 -20.65 1.34
N SER A 144 5.33 -21.61 1.54
CA SER A 144 4.59 -22.26 0.45
C SER A 144 3.72 -21.27 -0.29
N TRP A 145 3.07 -20.35 0.44
CA TRP A 145 2.23 -19.31 -0.13
C TRP A 145 3.04 -18.34 -0.98
N VAL A 146 4.13 -17.79 -0.45
CA VAL A 146 4.97 -16.83 -1.18
C VAL A 146 5.61 -17.49 -2.39
N GLN A 147 6.20 -18.67 -2.24
CA GLN A 147 6.79 -19.40 -3.35
C GLN A 147 5.76 -19.76 -4.43
N GLY A 148 4.57 -20.23 -4.03
CA GLY A 148 3.49 -20.56 -4.95
C GLY A 148 3.00 -19.35 -5.74
N ASN A 149 2.74 -18.23 -5.06
CA ASN A 149 2.26 -17.01 -5.71
C ASN A 149 3.33 -16.37 -6.59
N LEU A 150 4.60 -16.39 -6.19
CA LEU A 150 5.71 -15.93 -7.05
C LEU A 150 5.89 -16.81 -8.28
N THR A 151 5.60 -18.11 -8.18
CA THR A 151 5.65 -19.05 -9.31
C THR A 151 4.48 -18.83 -10.25
N ALA A 152 3.28 -18.56 -9.72
CA ALA A 152 2.13 -18.17 -10.52
C ALA A 152 2.35 -16.80 -11.18
N CYS A 153 2.95 -15.86 -10.46
CA CYS A 153 3.30 -14.55 -10.97
C CYS A 153 4.50 -13.92 -10.22
N GLY A 154 5.59 -13.66 -10.95
CA GLY A 154 6.78 -12.99 -10.40
C GLY A 154 6.63 -11.48 -10.14
N ARG A 155 5.50 -10.88 -10.52
CA ARG A 155 5.14 -9.44 -10.37
C ARG A 155 4.06 -9.24 -9.29
N SER A 156 4.18 -9.92 -8.16
CA SER A 156 3.25 -9.77 -7.04
C SER A 156 3.71 -8.72 -6.02
N LEU A 157 2.73 -8.14 -5.29
CA LEU A 157 2.94 -7.27 -4.14
C LEU A 157 2.58 -8.01 -2.86
N PHE A 158 3.49 -8.03 -1.89
CA PHE A 158 3.28 -8.60 -0.57
C PHE A 158 3.32 -7.50 0.50
N LEU A 159 2.19 -7.30 1.18
CA LEU A 159 2.01 -6.35 2.26
C LEU A 159 1.99 -7.10 3.60
N PHE A 160 2.88 -6.76 4.51
CA PHE A 160 2.91 -7.31 5.87
C PHE A 160 2.65 -6.20 6.88
N ASP A 161 1.45 -6.20 7.47
CA ASP A 161 1.04 -5.18 8.43
C ASP A 161 1.50 -5.49 9.86
N GLU A 162 1.64 -4.45 10.68
CA GLU A 162 1.99 -4.52 12.10
C GLU A 162 3.12 -5.52 12.43
N MET A 163 4.26 -5.39 11.75
CA MET A 163 5.46 -6.24 11.92
C MET A 163 5.97 -6.31 13.37
N ASP A 164 5.67 -5.29 14.18
CA ASP A 164 5.93 -5.23 15.63
C ASP A 164 5.06 -6.21 16.45
N LYS A 165 4.05 -6.83 15.84
CA LYS A 165 3.17 -7.84 16.45
C LYS A 165 3.28 -9.22 15.82
N LEU A 166 4.14 -9.39 14.81
CA LEU A 166 4.38 -10.71 14.23
C LEU A 166 5.14 -11.61 15.21
N PRO A 167 4.86 -12.93 15.24
CA PRO A 167 5.67 -13.85 16.02
C PRO A 167 7.16 -13.76 15.63
N PRO A 168 8.07 -13.60 16.60
CA PRO A 168 9.51 -13.54 16.32
C PRO A 168 10.00 -14.76 15.55
N GLY A 169 10.96 -14.53 14.64
CA GLY A 169 11.52 -15.57 13.78
C GLY A 169 10.64 -15.96 12.58
N LEU A 170 9.34 -15.61 12.55
CA LEU A 170 8.47 -15.94 11.41
C LEU A 170 9.04 -15.42 10.07
N MET A 171 9.60 -14.21 10.07
CA MET A 171 10.10 -13.55 8.86
C MET A 171 11.43 -14.10 8.34
N GLU A 172 12.15 -14.93 9.09
CA GLU A 172 13.33 -15.67 8.61
C GLU A 172 13.03 -16.42 7.31
N VAL A 173 11.79 -16.90 7.18
CA VAL A 173 11.37 -17.68 6.02
C VAL A 173 11.31 -16.87 4.73
N LEU A 174 11.18 -15.54 4.84
CA LEU A 174 11.11 -14.65 3.69
C LEU A 174 12.49 -14.26 3.17
N GLN A 175 13.54 -14.34 4.00
CA GLN A 175 14.91 -13.91 3.66
C GLN A 175 15.34 -14.32 2.24
N PRO A 176 15.16 -15.57 1.78
CA PRO A 176 15.64 -15.95 0.46
C PRO A 176 14.89 -15.31 -0.70
N PHE A 177 13.63 -14.91 -0.49
CA PHE A 177 12.79 -14.27 -1.51
C PHE A 177 13.04 -12.78 -1.65
N LEU A 178 13.81 -12.16 -0.74
CA LEU A 178 14.09 -10.71 -0.77
C LEU A 178 15.42 -10.39 -1.47
N GLY A 179 16.28 -11.39 -1.66
CA GLY A 179 17.59 -11.26 -2.30
C GLY A 179 17.62 -11.58 -3.80
N PRO A 180 18.80 -11.52 -4.44
CA PRO A 180 18.98 -11.78 -5.87
C PRO A 180 19.07 -13.27 -6.24
N SER A 181 18.88 -14.19 -5.28
CA SER A 181 19.10 -15.64 -5.45
C SER A 181 17.98 -16.39 -6.19
N TRP A 182 17.20 -15.69 -7.02
CA TRP A 182 15.99 -16.21 -7.68
C TRP A 182 16.24 -17.43 -8.59
N VAL A 183 17.44 -17.51 -9.18
CA VAL A 183 17.86 -18.65 -10.03
C VAL A 183 17.80 -19.96 -9.26
N VAL A 184 18.17 -19.95 -7.97
CA VAL A 184 18.19 -21.14 -7.11
C VAL A 184 16.78 -21.71 -6.91
N TYR A 185 15.76 -20.85 -6.95
CA TYR A 185 14.36 -21.24 -6.74
C TYR A 185 13.60 -21.57 -8.03
N GLY A 186 14.22 -21.36 -9.20
CA GLY A 186 13.60 -21.63 -10.50
C GLY A 186 12.46 -20.68 -10.88
N THR A 187 12.28 -19.59 -10.12
CA THR A 187 11.17 -18.64 -10.31
C THR A 187 11.73 -17.22 -10.39
N ASN A 188 11.42 -16.48 -11.45
CA ASN A 188 11.85 -15.09 -11.57
C ASN A 188 10.97 -14.16 -10.72
N TYR A 189 11.27 -14.09 -9.43
CA TYR A 189 10.60 -13.20 -8.50
C TYR A 189 11.22 -11.80 -8.41
N ARG A 190 12.23 -11.47 -9.24
CA ARG A 190 12.95 -10.18 -9.14
C ARG A 190 12.07 -8.95 -9.30
N LYS A 191 10.90 -9.13 -9.91
CA LYS A 191 9.94 -8.07 -10.15
C LYS A 191 8.91 -7.90 -9.02
N ALA A 192 8.95 -8.71 -7.97
CA ALA A 192 8.06 -8.62 -6.84
C ALA A 192 8.35 -7.37 -5.98
N ILE A 193 7.35 -6.97 -5.20
CA ILE A 193 7.44 -5.87 -4.24
C ILE A 193 7.04 -6.39 -2.87
N PHE A 194 7.86 -6.13 -1.86
CA PHE A 194 7.60 -6.45 -0.47
C PHE A 194 7.52 -5.15 0.34
N ILE A 195 6.43 -4.97 1.08
CA ILE A 195 6.22 -3.82 1.94
C ILE A 195 5.94 -4.33 3.35
N PHE A 196 6.83 -3.98 4.26
CA PHE A 196 6.72 -4.25 5.69
C PHE A 196 6.24 -3.00 6.40
N ILE A 197 5.20 -3.09 7.23
CA ILE A 197 4.62 -1.95 7.95
C ILE A 197 4.77 -2.19 9.44
N SER A 198 5.41 -1.26 10.15
CA SER A 198 5.70 -1.42 11.59
C SER A 198 5.44 -0.13 12.36
N ASN A 199 4.94 -0.25 13.59
CA ASN A 199 4.95 0.85 14.54
C ASN A 199 6.27 0.95 15.33
N ALA A 200 7.16 -0.04 15.21
CA ALA A 200 8.48 0.01 15.85
C ALA A 200 9.31 1.18 15.30
N GLY A 201 10.04 1.83 16.19
CA GLY A 201 10.73 3.09 15.90
C GLY A 201 9.83 4.32 16.03
N GLY A 202 8.51 4.17 16.15
CA GLY A 202 7.59 5.31 16.21
C GLY A 202 7.84 6.24 17.39
N GLU A 203 8.17 5.72 18.57
CA GLU A 203 8.54 6.54 19.73
C GLU A 203 9.83 7.31 19.46
N GLN A 204 10.85 6.66 18.88
CA GLN A 204 12.14 7.26 18.58
C GLN A 204 12.02 8.36 17.52
N ILE A 205 11.22 8.13 16.48
CA ILE A 205 10.88 9.14 15.46
C ILE A 205 10.20 10.36 16.13
N ASN A 206 9.27 10.11 17.06
CA ASN A 206 8.60 11.18 17.80
C ASN A 206 9.59 11.99 18.66
N GLN A 207 10.58 11.34 19.28
CA GLN A 207 11.63 12.03 20.04
C GLN A 207 12.51 12.90 19.14
N VAL A 208 12.95 12.39 17.98
CA VAL A 208 13.71 13.20 17.01
C VAL A 208 12.93 14.44 16.59
N ALA A 209 11.63 14.30 16.32
CA ALA A 209 10.78 15.43 15.97
C ALA A 209 10.60 16.44 17.12
N LEU A 210 10.50 15.95 18.35
CA LEU A 210 10.42 16.80 19.53
C LEU A 210 11.75 17.53 19.81
N GLU A 211 12.88 16.87 19.62
CA GLU A 211 14.22 17.46 19.76
C GLU A 211 14.49 18.52 18.68
N ALA A 212 14.06 18.28 17.44
CA ALA A 212 14.11 19.28 16.38
C ALA A 212 13.30 20.54 16.77
N TRP A 213 12.06 20.35 17.24
CA TRP A 213 11.23 21.47 17.70
C TRP A 213 11.85 22.22 18.88
N ARG A 214 12.40 21.51 19.88
CA ARG A 214 13.12 22.12 21.01
C ARG A 214 14.36 22.90 20.58
N SER A 215 14.93 22.53 19.43
CA SER A 215 16.07 23.21 18.81
C SER A 215 15.63 24.28 17.80
N HIS A 216 14.36 24.70 17.82
CA HIS A 216 13.78 25.69 16.92
C HIS A 216 13.92 25.35 15.43
N ARG A 217 13.93 24.06 15.09
CA ARG A 217 13.87 23.57 13.72
C ARG A 217 12.46 23.13 13.38
N ASP A 218 12.04 23.42 12.17
CA ASP A 218 10.77 22.92 11.66
C ASP A 218 10.84 21.40 11.46
N ARG A 219 9.68 20.75 11.59
CA ARG A 219 9.55 19.30 11.38
C ARG A 219 9.98 18.89 9.98
N GLU A 220 9.72 19.76 9.00
CA GLU A 220 10.05 19.57 7.58
C GLU A 220 11.56 19.69 7.30
N GLU A 221 12.35 20.19 8.26
CA GLU A 221 13.82 20.22 8.18
C GLU A 221 14.48 18.94 8.72
N ILE A 222 13.71 17.99 9.25
CA ILE A 222 14.23 16.71 9.74
C ILE A 222 14.68 15.88 8.54
N SER A 223 15.96 15.52 8.51
CA SER A 223 16.53 14.75 7.43
C SER A 223 16.41 13.25 7.66
N LEU A 224 16.48 12.48 6.58
CA LEU A 224 16.46 11.02 6.65
C LEU A 224 17.63 10.44 7.47
N GLN A 225 18.80 11.11 7.43
CA GLN A 225 20.00 10.72 8.16
C GLN A 225 19.84 10.81 9.69
N GLU A 226 18.92 11.64 10.17
CA GLU A 226 18.60 11.76 11.59
C GLU A 226 17.64 10.66 12.06
N VAL A 227 16.81 10.14 11.15
CA VAL A 227 15.69 9.25 11.49
C VAL A 227 15.99 7.78 11.22
N GLU A 228 16.64 7.45 10.11
CA GLU A 228 16.97 6.05 9.77
C GLU A 228 17.77 5.35 10.87
N PRO A 229 18.84 5.94 11.45
CA PRO A 229 19.63 5.26 12.48
C PRO A 229 18.83 4.93 13.74
N VAL A 230 17.91 5.82 14.15
CA VAL A 230 17.09 5.59 15.35
C VAL A 230 16.02 4.52 15.12
N ILE A 231 15.48 4.43 13.89
CA ILE A 231 14.59 3.33 13.49
C ILE A 231 15.37 2.02 13.50
N SER A 232 16.49 1.95 12.80
CA SER A 232 17.30 0.72 12.72
C SER A 232 17.68 0.21 14.11
N ARG A 233 18.09 1.12 15.01
CA ARG A 233 18.39 0.76 16.40
C ARG A 233 17.14 0.24 17.13
N ALA A 234 16.02 0.95 17.07
CA ALA A 234 14.78 0.54 17.74
C ALA A 234 14.26 -0.83 17.27
N VAL A 235 14.52 -1.17 16.01
CA VAL A 235 14.15 -2.45 15.41
C VAL A 235 15.14 -3.56 15.79
N MET A 236 16.44 -3.29 15.76
CA MET A 236 17.50 -4.27 16.11
C MET A 236 17.53 -4.60 17.61
N ASP A 237 17.28 -3.60 18.46
CA ASP A 237 17.34 -3.75 19.91
C ASP A 237 16.06 -4.35 20.51
N ASN A 238 15.07 -4.69 19.68
CA ASN A 238 13.81 -5.30 20.10
C ASN A 238 13.74 -6.79 19.70
N PRO A 239 13.95 -7.73 20.63
CA PRO A 239 13.86 -9.18 20.36
C PRO A 239 12.47 -9.67 19.93
N GLN A 240 11.43 -8.86 20.15
CA GLN A 240 10.06 -9.18 19.76
C GLN A 240 9.69 -8.67 18.37
N HIS A 241 10.56 -7.87 17.73
CA HIS A 241 10.25 -7.34 16.40
C HIS A 241 10.38 -8.44 15.32
N GLY A 242 9.49 -8.43 14.32
CA GLY A 242 9.50 -9.45 13.25
C GLY A 242 10.80 -9.57 12.47
N PHE A 243 11.62 -8.51 12.40
CA PHE A 243 12.95 -8.55 11.77
C PHE A 243 14.07 -9.09 12.67
N TRP A 244 13.87 -9.21 13.97
CA TRP A 244 14.93 -9.64 14.88
C TRP A 244 15.44 -11.03 14.49
N ARG A 245 16.75 -11.12 14.19
CA ARG A 245 17.43 -12.34 13.71
C ARG A 245 16.82 -12.98 12.47
N SER A 246 16.07 -12.21 11.68
CA SER A 246 15.50 -12.68 10.41
C SER A 246 16.53 -12.74 9.27
N GLY A 247 17.70 -12.11 9.44
CA GLY A 247 18.68 -11.90 8.37
C GLY A 247 18.32 -10.74 7.44
N ILE A 248 17.10 -10.20 7.51
CA ILE A 248 16.60 -9.17 6.58
C ILE A 248 17.38 -7.86 6.72
N MET A 249 17.65 -7.42 7.95
CA MET A 249 18.43 -6.20 8.17
C MET A 249 19.93 -6.46 8.11
N GLU A 250 20.36 -7.61 8.64
CA GLU A 250 21.77 -8.02 8.70
C GLU A 250 22.39 -8.21 7.31
N GLU A 251 21.60 -8.70 6.34
CA GLU A 251 22.02 -8.88 4.95
C GLU A 251 21.63 -7.70 4.04
N HIS A 252 21.20 -6.58 4.61
CA HIS A 252 20.80 -5.36 3.87
C HIS A 252 19.76 -5.63 2.76
N LEU A 253 18.75 -6.45 3.06
CA LEU A 253 17.73 -6.84 2.08
C LEU A 253 16.68 -5.75 1.84
N LEU A 254 16.57 -4.76 2.74
CA LEU A 254 15.71 -3.59 2.60
C LEU A 254 16.32 -2.55 1.64
N ASP A 255 15.57 -2.14 0.61
CA ASP A 255 15.98 -1.06 -0.31
C ASP A 255 15.76 0.33 0.30
N ALA A 256 14.75 0.48 1.16
CA ALA A 256 14.52 1.72 1.89
C ALA A 256 13.82 1.47 3.24
N VAL A 257 14.27 2.21 4.25
CA VAL A 257 13.57 2.40 5.51
C VAL A 257 12.82 3.73 5.40
N VAL A 258 11.50 3.68 5.39
CA VAL A 258 10.62 4.81 5.09
C VAL A 258 10.03 5.36 6.40
N PRO A 259 10.50 6.51 6.91
CA PRO A 259 10.01 7.10 8.15
C PRO A 259 8.68 7.84 7.94
N PHE A 260 7.78 7.67 8.91
CA PHE A 260 6.53 8.39 9.03
C PHE A 260 6.57 9.23 10.30
N LEU A 261 6.75 10.54 10.12
CA LEU A 261 6.92 11.51 11.18
C LEU A 261 5.57 11.79 11.88
N PRO A 262 5.58 12.18 13.18
CA PRO A 262 4.36 12.57 13.89
C PRO A 262 3.65 13.74 13.20
N LEU A 263 2.33 13.79 13.29
CA LEU A 263 1.52 14.80 12.59
C LEU A 263 1.22 16.00 13.49
N GLN A 264 1.57 17.20 13.05
CA GLN A 264 1.17 18.44 13.72
C GLN A 264 -0.31 18.79 13.45
N ARG A 265 -0.86 19.75 14.19
CA ARG A 265 -2.27 20.19 14.08
C ARG A 265 -2.71 20.51 12.65
N HIS A 266 -1.89 21.23 11.87
CA HIS A 266 -2.24 21.57 10.48
C HIS A 266 -2.25 20.33 9.55
N HIS A 267 -1.46 19.30 9.87
CA HIS A 267 -1.52 18.01 9.17
C HIS A 267 -2.80 17.24 9.52
N VAL A 268 -3.23 17.28 10.79
CA VAL A 268 -4.53 16.71 11.18
C VAL A 268 -5.66 17.44 10.46
N ARG A 269 -5.56 18.77 10.32
CA ARG A 269 -6.53 19.57 9.55
C ARG A 269 -6.64 19.08 8.11
N HIS A 270 -5.52 18.79 7.46
CA HIS A 270 -5.51 18.18 6.13
C HIS A 270 -6.28 16.85 6.11
N CYS A 271 -6.09 15.99 7.09
CA CYS A 271 -6.86 14.75 7.19
C CYS A 271 -8.37 14.98 7.39
N VAL A 272 -8.78 15.97 8.18
CA VAL A 272 -10.20 16.34 8.35
C VAL A 272 -10.81 16.78 7.03
N LEU A 273 -10.10 17.62 6.26
CA LEU A 273 -10.55 18.08 4.95
C LEU A 273 -10.66 16.94 3.94
N ASN A 274 -9.70 16.00 3.95
CA ASN A 274 -9.75 14.83 3.08
C ASN A 274 -10.94 13.92 3.41
N GLU A 275 -11.25 13.73 4.70
CA GLU A 275 -12.39 12.93 5.13
C GLU A 275 -13.72 13.59 4.72
N LEU A 276 -13.87 14.89 4.92
CA LEU A 276 -15.05 15.65 4.48
C LEU A 276 -15.25 15.55 2.96
N ALA A 277 -14.17 15.68 2.19
CA ALA A 277 -14.21 15.54 0.75
C ALA A 277 -14.63 14.13 0.31
N GLN A 278 -14.15 13.08 1.00
CA GLN A 278 -14.57 11.69 0.73
C GLN A 278 -16.06 11.46 1.02
N LEU A 279 -16.62 12.19 1.99
CA LEU A 279 -18.06 12.18 2.29
C LEU A 279 -18.88 13.08 1.36
N GLY A 280 -18.24 13.83 0.44
CA GLY A 280 -18.91 14.79 -0.43
C GLY A 280 -19.47 16.01 0.31
N LEU A 281 -18.87 16.38 1.45
CA LEU A 281 -19.29 17.48 2.30
C LEU A 281 -18.36 18.68 2.15
N GLU A 282 -18.96 19.88 2.10
CA GLU A 282 -18.22 21.13 2.12
C GLU A 282 -17.63 21.39 3.52
N PRO A 283 -16.36 21.83 3.63
CA PRO A 283 -15.74 22.09 4.92
C PRO A 283 -16.39 23.25 5.68
N SER A 284 -17.01 22.95 6.83
CA SER A 284 -17.36 23.96 7.83
C SER A 284 -16.18 24.20 8.78
N GLU A 285 -15.73 25.45 8.89
CA GLU A 285 -14.64 25.80 9.82
C GLU A 285 -14.98 25.45 11.27
N GLU A 286 -16.24 25.57 11.68
CA GLU A 286 -16.68 25.21 13.03
C GLU A 286 -16.48 23.71 13.30
N VAL A 287 -16.90 22.86 12.36
CA VAL A 287 -16.73 21.40 12.46
C VAL A 287 -15.25 21.03 12.41
N VAL A 288 -14.48 21.63 11.50
CA VAL A 288 -13.05 21.37 11.37
C VAL A 288 -12.33 21.73 12.67
N GLN A 289 -12.58 22.91 13.25
CA GLN A 289 -11.96 23.28 14.53
C GLN A 289 -12.40 22.39 15.68
N ALA A 290 -13.68 22.01 15.76
CA ALA A 290 -14.17 21.12 16.80
C ALA A 290 -13.47 19.74 16.76
N VAL A 291 -13.25 19.17 15.57
CA VAL A 291 -12.48 17.93 15.41
C VAL A 291 -11.03 18.14 15.85
N LEU A 292 -10.40 19.23 15.42
CA LEU A 292 -9.01 19.54 15.79
C LEU A 292 -8.82 19.74 17.29
N ASP A 293 -9.75 20.43 17.96
CA ASP A 293 -9.73 20.69 19.40
C ASP A 293 -10.06 19.44 20.22
N SER A 294 -10.87 18.54 19.69
CA SER A 294 -11.13 17.26 20.33
C SER A 294 -9.94 16.28 20.23
N THR A 295 -9.01 16.52 19.29
CA THR A 295 -7.86 15.65 19.05
C THR A 295 -6.83 15.78 20.17
N THR A 296 -6.31 14.66 20.65
CA THR A 296 -5.26 14.65 21.67
C THR A 296 -3.89 14.88 21.03
N TYR A 297 -3.11 15.80 21.61
CA TYR A 297 -1.75 16.11 21.17
C TYR A 297 -0.72 15.87 22.29
N PHE A 298 0.55 15.68 21.88
CA PHE A 298 1.70 15.49 22.76
C PHE A 298 2.88 16.37 22.32
N PRO A 299 3.81 16.71 23.23
CA PRO A 299 3.74 16.46 24.67
C PRO A 299 2.56 17.23 25.32
N GLU A 300 2.17 16.85 26.53
CA GLU A 300 0.93 17.35 27.18
C GLU A 300 0.87 18.87 27.32
N VAL A 301 2.02 19.52 27.50
CA VAL A 301 2.14 20.97 27.70
C VAL A 301 2.12 21.71 26.36
N GLU A 302 2.99 21.32 25.42
CA GLU A 302 3.16 22.04 24.15
C GLU A 302 2.14 21.63 23.09
N GLN A 303 1.49 20.47 23.23
CA GLN A 303 0.42 19.96 22.36
C GLN A 303 0.75 20.02 20.85
N LEU A 304 1.97 19.58 20.50
CA LEU A 304 2.53 19.77 19.15
C LEU A 304 2.05 18.73 18.14
N PHE A 305 2.05 17.46 18.54
CA PHE A 305 1.90 16.31 17.65
C PHE A 305 0.68 15.48 18.03
N SER A 306 -0.13 15.03 17.07
CA SER A 306 -1.32 14.22 17.33
C SER A 306 -0.95 12.81 17.81
N SER A 307 -1.49 12.43 18.97
CA SER A 307 -1.21 11.12 19.59
C SER A 307 -1.70 9.93 18.75
N ASN A 308 -2.72 10.15 17.90
CA ASN A 308 -3.34 9.12 17.06
C ASN A 308 -3.24 9.42 15.56
N GLY A 309 -2.46 10.44 15.17
CA GLY A 309 -2.43 10.94 13.80
C GLY A 309 -3.84 11.20 13.26
N CYS A 310 -4.13 10.66 12.07
CA CYS A 310 -5.44 10.81 11.41
C CYS A 310 -6.45 9.69 11.76
N LYS A 311 -6.06 8.71 12.59
CA LYS A 311 -6.82 7.48 12.80
C LYS A 311 -8.21 7.70 13.42
N THR A 312 -8.37 8.76 14.21
CA THR A 312 -9.64 9.08 14.89
C THR A 312 -10.45 10.17 14.20
N VAL A 313 -9.99 10.68 13.06
CA VAL A 313 -10.65 11.79 12.35
C VAL A 313 -12.08 11.41 11.95
N ALA A 314 -12.27 10.29 11.24
CA ALA A 314 -13.58 9.85 10.78
C ALA A 314 -14.59 9.70 11.94
N SER A 315 -14.21 9.02 13.03
CA SER A 315 -15.09 8.84 14.18
C SER A 315 -15.44 10.14 14.90
N ARG A 316 -14.51 11.11 14.93
CA ARG A 316 -14.74 12.43 15.52
C ARG A 316 -15.59 13.30 14.63
N LEU A 317 -15.39 13.24 13.32
CA LEU A 317 -16.20 13.97 12.34
C LEU A 317 -17.67 13.59 12.48
N THR A 318 -17.99 12.29 12.57
CA THR A 318 -19.35 11.79 12.81
C THR A 318 -19.99 12.32 14.10
N PHE A 319 -19.20 12.73 15.10
CA PHE A 319 -19.73 13.30 16.35
C PHE A 319 -20.09 14.79 16.21
N PHE A 320 -19.45 15.52 15.30
CA PHE A 320 -19.64 16.97 15.11
C PHE A 320 -20.49 17.35 13.89
N LEU A 321 -20.75 16.39 12.99
CA LEU A 321 -21.74 16.50 11.90
C LEU A 321 -23.15 16.19 12.41
#